data_AF-A0A5J4LCS9-F1
#
_entry.id   AF-A0A5J4LCS9-F1
#
_cell.length_a   1.000
_cell.length_b   1.000
_cell.length_c   1.000
_cell.angle_alpha   90.00
_cell.angle_beta   90.00
_cell.angle_gamma   90.00
#
_symmetry.space_group_name_H-M   'P 1'
#
loop_
_entity.id
_entity.type
_entity.pdbx_description
1 polymer ?
#
loop_
_entity_poly.entity_id
_entity_poly.type
_entity_poly.pdbx_seq_one_letter_code
_entity_poly.pdbx_strand_id
1 'polypeptide(L)'
;MTESERPDSTPGLPPTPPPFRPRLGPEPLPTNEAEALAIGRQHFPEVGSPGGPSALFVHEFDIGYLVHASWPRPEDPTAPPAELGGSNVVISKTDGEVTFVPNFPPESAVELYHQILDRRAS
;
A
#
# COMPACT_ATOMS: atom_id res chain seq x y z
N MET A 1 -55.41 -0.58 -4.80
CA MET A 1 -55.28 -1.28 -6.09
C MET A 1 -54.64 -0.26 -7.04
N THR A 2 -53.32 -0.35 -7.24
CA THR A 2 -52.64 -0.86 -8.46
C THR A 2 -52.38 0.26 -9.48
N GLU A 3 -51.11 0.70 -9.55
CA GLU A 3 -50.20 0.75 -10.73
C GLU A 3 -50.42 2.02 -11.62
N SER A 4 -49.44 2.70 -12.23
CA SER A 4 -48.16 2.32 -12.84
C SER A 4 -47.21 3.53 -12.94
N GLU A 5 -45.89 3.25 -12.88
CA GLU A 5 -44.79 3.68 -13.80
C GLU A 5 -44.69 5.15 -14.26
N ARG A 6 -43.55 5.86 -14.34
CA ARG A 6 -42.08 5.76 -14.11
C ARG A 6 -41.58 7.24 -14.17
N PRO A 7 -40.38 7.59 -13.68
CA PRO A 7 -39.55 8.50 -14.46
C PRO A 7 -38.23 7.78 -14.77
N ASP A 8 -38.06 7.44 -16.04
CA ASP A 8 -37.20 8.20 -16.94
C ASP A 8 -35.72 7.97 -16.61
N SER A 9 -35.15 7.05 -17.39
CA SER A 9 -33.75 6.67 -17.38
C SER A 9 -32.86 7.89 -17.62
N THR A 10 -32.21 8.37 -16.57
CA THR A 10 -31.11 9.31 -16.68
C THR A 10 -29.88 8.55 -17.20
N PRO A 11 -29.20 9.01 -18.27
CA PRO A 11 -28.05 8.30 -18.83
C PRO A 11 -26.92 8.20 -17.80
N GLY A 12 -26.35 6.99 -17.66
CA GLY A 12 -25.39 6.61 -16.64
C GLY A 12 -24.20 7.56 -16.51
N LEU A 13 -24.18 8.31 -15.40
CA LEU A 13 -22.96 8.88 -14.87
C LEU A 13 -22.13 7.73 -14.27
N PRO A 14 -20.80 7.67 -14.52
CA PRO A 14 -19.94 6.76 -13.77
C PRO A 14 -20.09 7.05 -12.27
N PRO A 15 -19.92 6.05 -11.38
CA PRO A 15 -19.95 6.30 -9.95
C PRO A 15 -18.96 7.43 -9.64
N THR A 16 -19.43 8.44 -8.93
CA THR A 16 -18.61 9.60 -8.56
C THR A 16 -17.35 9.07 -7.86
N PRO A 17 -16.13 9.40 -8.34
CA PRO A 17 -14.93 9.07 -7.59
C PRO A 17 -15.07 9.69 -6.19
N PRO A 18 -14.59 9.00 -5.12
CA PRO A 18 -14.67 9.56 -3.79
C PRO A 18 -14.09 10.98 -3.79
N PRO A 19 -14.72 11.94 -3.10
CA PRO A 19 -14.26 13.31 -3.13
C PRO A 19 -12.80 13.37 -2.69
N PHE A 20 -11.94 13.97 -3.53
CA PHE A 20 -10.59 14.34 -3.13
C PHE A 20 -10.70 15.25 -1.91
N ARG A 21 -10.42 14.70 -0.72
CA ARG A 21 -10.31 15.51 0.49
C ARG A 21 -8.98 16.28 0.39
N PRO A 22 -8.99 17.63 0.36
CA PRO A 22 -7.75 18.39 0.48
C PRO A 22 -7.05 18.02 1.79
N ARG A 23 -5.79 17.58 1.70
CA ARG A 23 -4.97 17.14 2.85
C ARG A 23 -4.73 18.34 3.77
N LEU A 24 -5.41 18.39 4.92
CA LEU A 24 -5.28 19.41 5.96
C LEU A 24 -4.97 18.72 7.29
N GLY A 25 -3.71 18.30 7.49
CA GLY A 25 -3.24 17.67 8.74
C GLY A 25 -1.98 16.82 8.54
N PRO A 26 -1.29 16.37 9.61
CA PRO A 26 -0.30 15.30 9.51
C PRO A 26 -0.93 14.09 8.77
N GLU A 27 -0.13 13.33 8.02
CA GLU A 27 -0.64 12.21 7.23
C GLU A 27 -1.64 11.37 8.03
N PRO A 28 -2.78 10.96 7.44
CA PRO A 28 -3.78 10.20 8.16
C PRO A 28 -3.12 8.95 8.73
N LEU A 29 -3.17 8.78 10.05
CA LEU A 29 -2.74 7.55 10.69
C LEU A 29 -3.51 6.40 10.03
N PRO A 30 -2.82 5.36 9.54
CA PRO A 30 -3.51 4.24 8.93
C PRO A 30 -4.38 3.54 9.99
N THR A 31 -5.71 3.65 9.84
CA THR A 31 -6.65 2.95 10.74
C THR A 31 -7.02 1.57 10.25
N ASN A 32 -6.61 1.21 9.03
CA ASN A 32 -6.84 -0.09 8.40
C ASN A 32 -5.83 -0.35 7.26
N GLU A 33 -5.84 -1.58 6.76
CA GLU A 33 -4.95 -2.02 5.67
C GLU A 33 -5.13 -1.24 4.36
N ALA A 34 -6.36 -0.78 4.04
CA ALA A 34 -6.60 -0.05 2.81
C ALA A 34 -5.99 1.36 2.86
N GLU A 35 -6.03 2.03 4.01
CA GLU A 35 -5.33 3.29 4.23
C GLU A 35 -3.82 3.10 4.22
N ALA A 36 -3.31 2.05 4.88
CA ALA A 36 -1.90 1.70 4.82
C ALA A 36 -1.43 1.44 3.38
N LEU A 37 -2.24 0.74 2.57
CA LEU A 37 -1.93 0.52 1.15
C LEU A 37 -1.90 1.83 0.36
N ALA A 38 -2.83 2.75 0.63
CA ALA A 38 -2.89 4.05 -0.03
C ALA A 38 -1.66 4.92 0.30
N ILE A 39 -1.17 4.85 1.54
CA ILE A 39 0.08 5.49 1.96
C ILE A 39 1.27 4.80 1.28
N GLY A 40 1.36 3.46 1.41
CA GLY A 40 2.45 2.66 0.84
C GLY A 40 2.62 2.83 -0.67
N ARG A 41 1.52 2.97 -1.42
CA ARG A 41 1.52 3.24 -2.87
C ARG A 41 2.34 4.46 -3.29
N GLN A 42 2.55 5.44 -2.41
CA GLN A 42 3.37 6.63 -2.69
C GLN A 42 4.87 6.31 -2.70
N HIS A 43 5.28 5.15 -2.20
CA HIS A 43 6.68 4.74 -2.03
C HIS A 43 7.11 3.61 -2.98
N PHE A 44 6.18 3.09 -3.79
CA PHE A 44 6.46 2.09 -4.81
C PHE A 44 6.23 2.65 -6.22
N PRO A 45 6.90 2.10 -7.24
CA PRO A 45 6.50 2.36 -8.62
C PRO A 45 5.04 1.96 -8.85
N GLU A 46 4.42 2.58 -9.86
CA GLU A 46 3.02 2.29 -10.19
C GLU A 46 2.84 0.81 -10.58
N VAL A 47 1.82 0.18 -10.00
CA VAL A 47 1.50 -1.23 -10.25
C VAL A 47 1.14 -1.43 -11.71
N GLY A 48 1.81 -2.36 -12.38
CA GLY A 48 1.61 -2.66 -13.80
C GLY A 48 2.38 -1.75 -14.76
N SER A 49 3.16 -0.79 -14.26
CA SER A 49 4.12 -0.06 -15.09
C SER A 49 5.26 -0.99 -15.57
N PRO A 50 5.89 -0.70 -16.72
CA PRO A 50 7.07 -1.44 -17.18
C PRO A 50 8.18 -1.46 -16.12
N GLY A 51 8.59 -2.66 -15.70
CA GLY A 51 9.57 -2.84 -14.61
C GLY A 51 9.02 -2.60 -13.20
N GLY A 52 7.75 -2.22 -13.06
CA GLY A 52 7.08 -2.00 -11.79
C GLY A 52 6.54 -3.27 -11.12
N PRO A 53 5.97 -3.15 -9.91
CA PRO A 53 5.38 -4.27 -9.21
C PRO A 53 4.11 -4.77 -9.92
N SER A 54 3.87 -6.08 -9.86
CA SER A 54 2.62 -6.70 -10.35
C SER A 54 1.46 -6.48 -9.38
N ALA A 55 1.75 -6.43 -8.08
CA ALA A 55 0.78 -6.12 -7.03
C ALA A 55 1.51 -5.64 -5.78
N LEU A 56 0.79 -4.87 -4.96
CA LEU A 56 1.20 -4.50 -3.61
C LEU A 56 0.29 -5.21 -2.61
N PHE A 57 0.87 -5.63 -1.51
CA PHE A 57 0.19 -6.33 -0.42
C PHE A 57 0.45 -5.61 0.89
N VAL A 58 -0.51 -5.70 1.80
CA VAL A 58 -0.40 -5.20 3.15
C VAL A 58 -0.43 -6.38 4.11
N HIS A 59 0.44 -6.34 5.09
CA HIS A 59 0.44 -7.23 6.23
C HIS A 59 0.34 -6.37 7.49
N GLU A 60 -0.82 -6.38 8.12
CA GLU A 60 -1.03 -5.74 9.41
C GLU A 60 -0.34 -6.54 10.53
N PHE A 61 0.35 -5.83 11.43
CA PHE A 61 0.94 -6.39 12.64
C PHE A 61 0.72 -5.46 13.85
N ASP A 62 1.23 -5.82 15.02
CA ASP A 62 0.90 -5.16 16.30
C ASP A 62 0.99 -3.63 16.26
N ILE A 63 2.14 -3.08 15.84
CA ILE A 63 2.44 -1.65 15.91
C ILE A 63 2.43 -0.93 14.55
N GLY A 64 2.11 -1.64 13.47
CA GLY A 64 2.22 -1.08 12.13
C GLY A 64 1.58 -1.91 11.02
N TYR A 65 1.84 -1.48 9.80
CA TYR A 65 1.49 -2.19 8.57
C TYR A 65 2.74 -2.32 7.71
N LEU A 66 3.03 -3.53 7.23
CA LEU A 66 4.08 -3.78 6.26
C LEU A 66 3.46 -3.81 4.86
N VAL A 67 3.88 -2.90 4.00
CA VAL A 67 3.55 -2.90 2.57
C VAL A 67 4.72 -3.52 1.82
N HIS A 68 4.43 -4.55 1.03
CA HIS A 68 5.43 -5.23 0.21
C HIS A 68 4.95 -5.42 -1.23
N ALA A 69 5.91 -5.44 -2.15
CA ALA A 69 5.66 -5.59 -3.56
C ALA A 69 5.87 -7.03 -4.03
N SER A 70 4.99 -7.51 -4.90
CA SER A 70 5.30 -8.64 -5.79
C SER A 70 5.79 -8.11 -7.13
N TRP A 71 6.82 -8.75 -7.65
CA TRP A 71 7.43 -8.40 -8.92
C TRP A 71 7.16 -9.49 -9.94
N PRO A 72 6.97 -9.13 -11.22
CA PRO A 72 6.83 -10.12 -12.27
C PRO A 72 8.10 -10.98 -12.32
N ARG A 73 7.93 -12.27 -12.65
CA ARG A 73 9.09 -13.14 -12.89
C ARG A 73 9.87 -12.56 -14.08
N PRO A 74 11.20 -12.42 -13.97
CA PRO A 74 12.01 -11.99 -15.11
C PRO A 74 11.83 -12.95 -16.28
N GLU A 75 11.74 -12.39 -17.49
CA GLU A 75 11.56 -13.15 -18.74
C GLU A 75 12.72 -14.12 -18.97
N ASP A 76 13.93 -13.66 -18.66
CA ASP A 76 15.13 -14.49 -18.63
C ASP A 76 15.61 -14.68 -17.17
N PRO A 77 15.55 -15.90 -16.62
CA PRO A 77 15.96 -16.17 -15.24
C PRO A 77 17.48 -16.17 -15.03
N THR A 78 18.28 -16.12 -16.11
CA THR A 78 19.75 -16.08 -16.05
C THR A 78 20.29 -14.66 -16.12
N ALA A 79 19.47 -13.72 -16.59
CA ALA A 79 19.75 -12.30 -16.56
C ALA A 79 19.79 -11.81 -15.10
N PRO A 80 20.76 -10.94 -14.75
CA PRO A 80 20.73 -10.29 -13.46
C PRO A 80 19.45 -9.47 -13.32
N PRO A 81 18.86 -9.38 -12.11
CA PRO A 81 17.70 -8.55 -11.89
C PRO A 81 18.02 -7.08 -12.25
N ALA A 82 17.08 -6.42 -12.93
CA ALA A 82 17.27 -5.05 -13.39
C ALA A 82 17.46 -4.04 -12.24
N GLU A 83 16.86 -4.34 -11.08
CA GLU A 83 17.04 -3.58 -9.85
C GLU A 83 17.46 -4.52 -8.71
N LEU A 84 18.45 -4.08 -7.91
CA LEU A 84 18.85 -4.78 -6.70
C LEU A 84 17.67 -4.73 -5.73
N GLY A 85 16.96 -5.85 -5.63
CA GLY A 85 15.82 -6.14 -4.74
C GLY A 85 15.20 -4.93 -4.02
N GLY A 86 13.97 -4.56 -4.38
CA GLY A 86 13.26 -3.42 -3.80
C GLY A 86 13.19 -3.44 -2.26
N SER A 87 12.74 -2.35 -1.65
CA SER A 87 12.49 -2.30 -0.21
C SER A 87 11.04 -2.64 0.12
N ASN A 88 10.81 -3.15 1.32
CA ASN A 88 9.48 -3.12 1.92
C ASN A 88 9.31 -1.81 2.69
N VAL A 89 8.07 -1.42 2.93
CA VAL A 89 7.72 -0.19 3.64
C VAL A 89 6.90 -0.53 4.86
N VAL A 90 7.35 -0.11 6.04
CA VAL A 90 6.57 -0.19 7.28
C VAL A 90 5.95 1.17 7.55
N ILE A 91 4.66 1.19 7.92
CA ILE A 91 3.93 2.38 8.31
C ILE A 91 3.49 2.21 9.77
N SER A 92 3.93 3.10 10.65
CA SER A 92 3.58 3.11 12.07
C SER A 92 2.08 3.38 12.26
N LYS A 93 1.43 2.59 13.11
CA LYS A 93 0.04 2.85 13.56
C LYS A 93 -0.04 4.04 14.53
N THR A 94 1.05 4.35 15.23
CA THR A 94 1.09 5.34 16.31
C THR A 94 1.15 6.77 15.77
N ASP A 95 1.98 6.98 14.75
CA ASP A 95 2.38 8.30 14.28
C ASP A 95 2.38 8.41 12.74
N GLY A 96 2.15 7.30 12.03
CA GLY A 96 2.13 7.27 10.56
C GLY A 96 3.51 7.27 9.92
N GLU A 97 4.60 7.21 10.69
CA GLU A 97 5.96 7.22 10.17
C GLU A 97 6.21 6.06 9.23
N VAL A 98 6.83 6.39 8.10
CA VAL A 98 7.24 5.47 7.06
C VAL A 98 8.70 5.07 7.28
N THR A 99 8.95 3.78 7.47
CA THR A 99 10.29 3.19 7.59
C THR A 99 10.56 2.20 6.46
N PHE A 100 11.68 2.37 5.77
CA PHE A 100 12.13 1.44 4.74
C PHE A 100 12.91 0.29 5.37
N VAL A 101 12.54 -0.94 5.04
CA VAL A 101 13.23 -2.16 5.48
C VAL A 101 13.58 -3.03 4.27
N PRO A 102 14.62 -3.89 4.36
CA PRO A 102 14.94 -4.84 3.30
C PRO A 102 13.74 -5.70 2.91
N ASN A 103 13.72 -6.18 1.66
CA ASN A 103 12.70 -7.10 1.16
C ASN A 103 12.90 -8.54 1.69
N PHE A 104 12.73 -8.69 3.00
CA PHE A 104 12.61 -9.97 3.67
C PHE A 104 11.16 -10.47 3.68
N PRO A 105 10.92 -11.77 3.95
CA PRO A 105 9.59 -12.25 4.27
C PRO A 105 8.93 -11.41 5.37
N PRO A 106 7.59 -11.29 5.38
CA PRO A 106 6.88 -10.38 6.28
C PRO A 106 7.29 -10.48 7.75
N GLU A 107 7.32 -11.69 8.30
CA GLU A 107 7.72 -11.95 9.70
C GLU A 107 9.11 -11.36 10.01
N SER A 108 10.11 -11.66 9.18
CA SER A 108 11.48 -11.18 9.40
C SER A 108 11.62 -9.66 9.22
N ALA A 109 10.82 -9.06 8.34
CA ALA A 109 10.79 -7.61 8.16
C ALA A 109 10.16 -6.91 9.39
N VAL A 110 9.10 -7.50 9.97
CA VAL A 110 8.46 -7.03 11.20
C VAL A 110 9.42 -7.14 12.39
N GLU A 111 10.09 -8.28 12.55
CA GLU A 111 11.09 -8.45 13.61
C GLU A 111 12.23 -7.43 13.50
N LEU A 112 12.72 -7.17 12.29
CA LEU A 112 13.74 -6.14 12.07
C LEU A 112 13.22 -4.75 12.44
N TYR A 113 11.97 -4.42 12.12
CA TYR A 113 11.37 -3.14 12.49
C TYR A 113 11.31 -2.96 14.01
N HIS A 114 10.93 -4.00 14.76
CA HIS A 114 10.97 -3.95 16.24
C HIS A 114 12.39 -3.66 16.76
N GLN A 115 13.42 -4.29 16.19
CA GLN A 115 14.81 -4.03 16.59
C GLN A 115 15.26 -2.60 16.26
N ILE A 116 14.79 -2.02 15.15
CA ILE A 116 15.09 -0.63 14.78
C ILE A 116 14.47 0.32 15.81
N LEU A 117 13.22 0.08 16.22
CA LEU A 117 12.55 0.92 17.21
C LEU A 117 13.19 0.81 18.60
N ASP A 118 13.53 -0.40 19.04
CA ASP A 118 14.26 -0.62 20.30
C ASP A 118 15.58 0.16 20.35
N ARG A 119 16.34 0.13 19.24
CA ARG A 119 17.58 0.90 19.10
C ARG A 119 17.36 2.41 19.12
N ARG A 120 16.23 2.91 18.63
CA ARG A 120 15.90 4.35 18.64
C ARG A 120 15.44 4.85 20.01
N ALA A 121 14.94 3.96 20.87
CA ALA A 121 14.51 4.27 22.22
C ALA A 121 15.62 4.19 23.27
N SER A 122 16.79 3.64 22.90
CA SER A 122 18.00 3.52 23.72
C SER A 122 18.90 4.75 23.63
#